data_AF-A0A7C1B6E4-F1
#
_entry.id   AF-A0A7C1B6E4-F1
#
_cell.length_a   1.000
_cell.length_b   1.000
_cell.length_c   1.000
_cell.angle_alpha   90.00
_cell.angle_beta   90.00
_cell.angle_gamma   90.00
#
_symmetry.space_group_name_H-M   'P 1'
#
loop_
_entity.id
_entity.type
_entity.pdbx_description
1 polymer ?
#
loop_
_entity_poly.entity_id
_entity_poly.type
_entity_poly.pdbx_seq_one_letter_code
_entity_poly.pdbx_strand_id
1 'polypeptide(L)'
;GGTENMIGLLIFIGVKLCDIPVSDFGVDEIPSPVVIPQYGIYHPDAKAEAEGIQGLGIFSSIDDYLTWYKSTGRFNESAPTIGIHYYYVSGKYGSYKTLDPLIRKIEDKGANVIFASFSYKDPNTTTYFLKDGKPLVDSVIILNSFRLWHHHEDEGIGYLQQLNVTPIKGIMSYYMNETVWNERNGLSPSEVAWQVALPELDGETEFILFSGKEKDPVSGEYCYRPFDYQLEWITDRAISWAELHRKSNAEKKVAIIYYNHGGGKDNLGASYLDIVPSLTNLLDAMKAEGYDVKGEVPSEDELLDLMLHQGRNVGTWAPDELERMVESGTVILLPASEYETWFNELPEDKQEEVIEKWGEPPGEIMVYENETGEYLVIPGVKLGNVLLAPQPTRGWLQDQAILYHDKELPPHHQYIAFYLWLKKEYGADAIVHFGTHGTQEWLPGKETALSAEEDWPRDTDPGSPCGIPLHHG
;
A
#
# COMPACT_ATOMS: atom_id res chain seq x y z
N GLY A 1 2.21 29.68 -21.15
CA GLY A 1 3.06 28.50 -21.41
C GLY A 1 2.19 27.31 -21.77
N GLY A 2 2.75 26.12 -22.00
CA GLY A 2 2.00 24.94 -22.47
C GLY A 2 2.08 24.74 -23.99
N THR A 3 1.92 23.50 -24.46
CA THR A 3 2.16 23.12 -25.86
C THR A 3 1.25 23.88 -26.82
N GLU A 4 -0.03 23.99 -26.50
CA GLU A 4 -1.05 24.67 -27.30
C GLU A 4 -0.72 26.17 -27.46
N ASN A 5 -0.27 26.81 -26.37
CA ASN A 5 0.20 28.20 -26.41
C ASN A 5 1.52 28.39 -27.17
N MET A 6 2.43 27.42 -27.10
CA MET A 6 3.68 27.47 -27.86
C MET A 6 3.42 27.32 -29.35
N ILE A 7 2.50 26.43 -29.75
CA ILE A 7 2.03 26.32 -31.13
C ILE A 7 1.40 27.64 -31.57
N GLY A 8 0.46 28.18 -30.79
CA GLY A 8 -0.16 29.48 -31.08
C GLY A 8 0.84 30.62 -31.21
N LEU A 9 1.88 30.66 -30.36
CA LEU A 9 2.96 31.64 -30.42
C LEU A 9 3.79 31.50 -31.71
N LEU A 10 4.14 30.27 -32.11
CA LEU A 10 4.91 30.04 -33.34
C LEU A 10 4.10 30.42 -34.59
N ILE A 11 2.81 30.08 -34.62
CA ILE A 11 1.89 30.52 -35.69
C ILE A 11 1.79 32.04 -35.69
N PHE A 12 1.63 32.67 -34.54
CA PHE A 12 1.58 34.14 -34.41
C PHE A 12 2.84 34.79 -34.98
N ILE A 13 4.03 34.30 -34.62
CA ILE A 13 5.31 34.81 -35.13
C ILE A 13 5.38 34.62 -36.65
N GLY A 14 5.07 33.42 -37.15
CA GLY A 14 5.08 33.12 -38.59
C GLY A 14 4.18 34.03 -39.39
N VAL A 15 2.94 34.23 -38.93
CA VAL A 15 1.94 35.07 -39.63
C VAL A 15 2.22 36.56 -39.49
N LYS A 16 2.62 37.04 -38.30
CA LYS A 16 2.74 38.49 -38.03
C LYS A 16 4.13 39.06 -38.28
N LEU A 17 5.17 38.26 -38.21
CA LEU A 17 6.56 38.72 -38.31
C LEU A 17 7.31 38.16 -39.52
N CYS A 18 6.82 37.06 -40.12
CA CYS A 18 7.47 36.39 -41.25
C CYS A 18 6.61 36.33 -42.52
N ASP A 19 5.43 36.96 -42.53
CA ASP A 19 4.48 37.00 -43.66
C ASP A 19 4.05 35.61 -44.20
N ILE A 20 4.06 34.57 -43.35
CA ILE A 20 3.58 33.23 -43.72
C ILE A 20 2.04 33.21 -43.66
N PRO A 21 1.33 32.75 -44.71
CA PRO A 21 -0.13 32.61 -44.66
C PRO A 21 -0.60 31.72 -43.51
N VAL A 22 -1.67 32.12 -42.81
CA VAL A 22 -2.21 31.34 -41.67
C VAL A 22 -2.66 29.93 -42.08
N SER A 23 -3.14 29.79 -43.32
CA SER A 23 -3.53 28.52 -43.93
C SER A 23 -2.39 27.51 -44.04
N ASP A 24 -1.13 27.96 -44.12
CA ASP A 24 0.02 27.07 -44.26
C ASP A 24 0.31 26.32 -42.95
N PHE A 25 -0.25 26.80 -41.84
CA PHE A 25 -0.24 26.12 -40.54
C PHE A 25 -1.45 25.19 -40.34
N GLY A 26 -2.35 25.06 -41.33
CA GLY A 26 -3.55 24.21 -41.24
C GLY A 26 -4.65 24.74 -40.32
N VAL A 27 -4.66 26.06 -40.06
CA VAL A 27 -5.68 26.74 -39.24
C VAL A 27 -6.26 27.94 -39.99
N ASP A 28 -7.52 28.28 -39.70
CA ASP A 28 -8.21 29.39 -40.35
C ASP A 28 -7.84 30.76 -39.76
N GLU A 29 -7.42 30.78 -38.48
CA GLU A 29 -7.00 31.98 -37.77
C GLU A 29 -5.86 31.67 -36.77
N ILE A 30 -5.17 32.71 -36.31
CA ILE A 30 -4.14 32.56 -35.28
C ILE A 30 -4.83 32.16 -33.97
N PRO A 31 -4.47 31.01 -33.37
CA PRO A 31 -5.10 30.56 -32.13
C PRO A 31 -4.92 31.60 -31.01
N SER A 32 -6.01 31.89 -30.30
CA SER A 32 -5.95 32.74 -29.11
C SER A 32 -5.17 32.05 -27.98
N PRO A 33 -4.42 32.79 -27.14
CA PRO A 33 -3.75 32.21 -25.99
C PRO A 33 -4.75 31.54 -25.03
N VAL A 34 -4.46 30.29 -24.66
CA VAL A 34 -5.21 29.50 -23.68
C VAL A 34 -4.69 29.81 -22.28
N VAL A 35 -5.56 30.21 -21.36
CA VAL A 35 -5.18 30.41 -19.96
C VAL A 35 -5.26 29.07 -19.25
N ILE A 36 -4.11 28.46 -18.97
CA ILE A 36 -4.03 27.19 -18.24
C ILE A 36 -4.13 27.50 -16.73
N PRO A 37 -5.16 27.02 -16.02
CA PRO A 37 -5.24 27.21 -14.58
C PRO A 37 -4.06 26.51 -13.90
N GLN A 38 -3.51 27.14 -12.86
CA GLN A 38 -2.39 26.57 -12.10
C GLN A 38 -2.81 25.35 -11.28
N TYR A 39 -4.03 25.41 -10.74
CA TYR A 39 -4.64 24.43 -9.85
C TYR A 39 -6.01 24.00 -10.39
N GLY A 40 -6.44 22.81 -9.99
CA GLY A 40 -7.74 22.27 -10.34
C GLY A 40 -7.78 20.75 -10.23
N ILE A 41 -8.96 20.20 -10.49
CA ILE A 41 -9.21 18.77 -10.59
C ILE A 41 -9.03 18.36 -12.05
N TYR A 42 -8.19 17.38 -12.33
CA TYR A 42 -7.88 16.94 -13.69
C TYR A 42 -8.40 15.54 -13.97
N HIS A 43 -8.84 15.31 -15.21
CA HIS A 43 -9.11 13.96 -15.70
C HIS A 43 -8.78 13.83 -17.21
N PRO A 44 -8.10 12.76 -17.65
CA PRO A 44 -7.72 12.55 -19.05
C PRO A 44 -8.91 12.49 -20.02
N ASP A 45 -9.99 11.76 -19.68
CA ASP A 45 -11.20 11.73 -20.54
C ASP A 45 -11.90 13.07 -20.67
N ALA A 46 -12.01 13.86 -19.60
CA ALA A 46 -12.59 15.20 -19.72
C ALA A 46 -11.82 16.02 -20.75
N LYS A 47 -10.49 15.87 -20.80
CA LYS A 47 -9.67 16.52 -21.83
C LYS A 47 -9.97 15.97 -23.23
N ALA A 48 -10.11 14.65 -23.38
CA ALA A 48 -10.43 14.02 -24.66
C ALA A 48 -11.80 14.44 -25.19
N GLU A 49 -12.75 14.71 -24.28
CA GLU A 49 -14.11 15.19 -24.57
C GLU A 49 -14.19 16.71 -24.75
N ALA A 50 -13.07 17.43 -24.65
CA ALA A 50 -13.00 18.89 -24.64
C ALA A 50 -13.87 19.55 -23.55
N GLU A 51 -13.97 18.88 -22.40
CA GLU A 51 -14.67 19.33 -21.20
C GLU A 51 -13.74 20.05 -20.22
N GLY A 52 -14.34 20.70 -19.22
CA GLY A 52 -13.64 21.54 -18.25
C GLY A 52 -13.19 22.89 -18.83
N ILE A 53 -12.35 23.61 -18.09
CA ILE A 53 -11.92 24.97 -18.44
C ILE A 53 -11.20 24.93 -19.79
N GLN A 54 -11.80 25.56 -20.81
CA GLN A 54 -11.24 25.65 -22.16
C GLN A 54 -10.92 24.27 -22.79
N GLY A 55 -11.66 23.22 -22.40
CA GLY A 55 -11.46 21.85 -22.89
C GLY A 55 -10.17 21.18 -22.42
N LEU A 56 -9.57 21.68 -21.34
CA LEU A 56 -8.31 21.15 -20.81
C LEU A 56 -8.49 19.91 -19.93
N GLY A 57 -9.73 19.46 -19.69
CA GLY A 57 -10.04 18.43 -18.71
C GLY A 57 -9.75 18.84 -17.27
N ILE A 58 -9.73 20.15 -16.99
CA ILE A 58 -9.45 20.71 -15.67
C ILE A 58 -10.68 21.45 -15.16
N PHE A 59 -11.10 21.15 -13.93
CA PHE A 59 -12.25 21.75 -13.26
C PHE A 59 -11.78 22.60 -12.08
N SER A 60 -12.41 23.76 -11.88
CA SER A 60 -12.15 24.69 -10.77
C SER A 60 -12.94 24.37 -9.51
N SER A 61 -13.89 23.44 -9.57
CA SER A 61 -14.71 23.04 -8.43
C SER A 61 -15.01 21.55 -8.47
N ILE A 62 -15.20 20.98 -7.29
CA ILE A 62 -15.63 19.58 -7.13
C ILE A 62 -17.02 19.34 -7.72
N ASP A 63 -17.89 20.35 -7.72
CA ASP A 63 -19.26 20.24 -8.22
C ASP A 63 -19.30 20.09 -9.73
N ASP A 64 -18.49 20.88 -10.44
CA ASP A 64 -18.36 20.77 -11.89
C ASP A 64 -17.75 19.41 -12.26
N TYR A 65 -16.71 18.99 -11.53
CA TYR A 65 -16.07 17.70 -11.74
C TYR A 65 -17.04 16.52 -11.55
N LEU A 66 -17.77 16.48 -10.42
CA LEU A 66 -18.73 15.40 -10.15
C LEU A 66 -19.90 15.42 -11.13
N THR A 67 -20.36 16.60 -11.56
CA THR A 67 -21.41 16.70 -12.58
C THR A 67 -20.98 16.05 -13.88
N TRP A 68 -19.77 16.38 -14.35
CA TRP A 68 -19.19 15.73 -15.53
C TRP A 68 -18.98 14.23 -15.28
N TYR A 69 -18.33 13.85 -14.17
CA TYR A 69 -17.96 12.46 -13.94
C TYR A 69 -19.18 11.53 -13.85
N LYS A 70 -20.27 11.98 -13.22
CA LYS A 70 -21.57 11.30 -13.23
C LYS A 70 -22.17 11.21 -14.63
N SER A 71 -22.03 12.24 -15.45
CA SER A 71 -22.57 12.23 -16.83
C SER A 71 -21.89 11.20 -17.73
N THR A 72 -20.64 10.81 -17.44
CA THR A 72 -19.94 9.75 -18.17
C THR A 72 -20.47 8.35 -17.88
N GLY A 73 -21.26 8.17 -16.81
CA GLY A 73 -21.71 6.86 -16.33
C GLY A 73 -20.63 6.03 -15.61
N ARG A 74 -19.41 6.55 -15.45
CA ARG A 74 -18.29 5.85 -14.79
C ARG A 74 -18.27 6.04 -13.27
N PHE A 75 -18.80 7.15 -12.76
CA PHE A 75 -18.88 7.39 -11.32
C PHE A 75 -19.86 6.43 -10.64
N ASN A 76 -19.41 5.75 -9.59
CA ASN A 76 -20.20 4.81 -8.80
C ASN A 76 -20.28 5.27 -7.34
N GLU A 77 -21.46 5.71 -6.88
CA GLU A 77 -21.65 6.22 -5.51
C GLU A 77 -21.34 5.17 -4.42
N SER A 78 -21.46 3.88 -4.76
CA SER A 78 -21.19 2.78 -3.82
C SER A 78 -19.71 2.38 -3.77
N ALA A 79 -18.93 2.75 -4.79
CA ALA A 79 -17.50 2.43 -4.86
C ALA A 79 -16.66 3.33 -3.94
N PRO A 80 -15.48 2.87 -3.49
CA PRO A 80 -14.51 3.73 -2.84
C PRO A 80 -14.04 4.85 -3.77
N THR A 81 -13.69 6.01 -3.20
CA THR A 81 -13.15 7.15 -3.94
C THR A 81 -11.71 7.43 -3.49
N ILE A 82 -10.77 7.37 -4.43
CA ILE A 82 -9.35 7.59 -4.15
C ILE A 82 -8.97 9.02 -4.56
N GLY A 83 -8.44 9.80 -3.61
CA GLY A 83 -7.86 11.10 -3.91
C GLY A 83 -6.42 10.98 -4.40
N ILE A 84 -6.01 11.74 -5.40
CA ILE A 84 -4.60 11.93 -5.77
C ILE A 84 -4.24 13.40 -5.54
N HIS A 85 -3.39 13.64 -4.56
CA HIS A 85 -2.93 14.97 -4.20
C HIS A 85 -1.62 15.30 -4.94
N TYR A 86 -1.70 16.25 -5.87
CA TYR A 86 -0.59 16.66 -6.73
C TYR A 86 -0.22 18.14 -6.55
N TYR A 87 0.96 18.52 -7.06
CA TYR A 87 1.49 19.87 -6.87
C TYR A 87 0.84 20.91 -7.83
N TYR A 88 1.02 20.81 -9.16
CA TYR A 88 0.45 21.74 -10.14
C TYR A 88 -0.01 21.03 -11.42
N VAL A 89 -1.18 21.41 -11.95
CA VAL A 89 -1.65 21.00 -13.30
C VAL A 89 -1.14 21.90 -14.41
N SER A 90 -0.41 22.98 -14.08
CA SER A 90 0.27 23.85 -15.06
C SER A 90 1.77 23.56 -15.23
N GLY A 91 2.25 22.41 -14.74
CA GLY A 91 3.67 22.03 -14.76
C GLY A 91 4.30 22.07 -16.15
N LYS A 92 5.64 22.13 -16.20
CA LYS A 92 6.44 22.19 -17.45
C LYS A 92 5.95 21.07 -18.41
N TYR A 93 5.35 21.46 -19.53
CA TYR A 93 4.87 20.58 -20.61
C TYR A 93 3.78 19.55 -20.27
N GLY A 94 2.99 19.75 -19.20
CA GLY A 94 1.91 18.81 -18.88
C GLY A 94 2.41 17.47 -18.31
N SER A 95 3.47 17.53 -17.49
CA SER A 95 4.04 16.37 -16.80
C SER A 95 3.03 15.58 -15.98
N TYR A 96 1.93 16.19 -15.54
CA TYR A 96 0.85 15.48 -14.83
C TYR A 96 0.17 14.41 -15.69
N LYS A 97 0.21 14.53 -17.02
CA LYS A 97 -0.36 13.52 -17.94
C LYS A 97 0.38 12.18 -17.87
N THR A 98 1.62 12.17 -17.39
CA THR A 98 2.33 10.90 -17.17
C THR A 98 1.74 10.10 -16.00
N LEU A 99 0.80 10.69 -15.26
CA LEU A 99 0.02 10.05 -14.20
C LEU A 99 -1.37 9.63 -14.68
N ASP A 100 -1.71 9.81 -15.96
CA ASP A 100 -2.94 9.24 -16.55
C ASP A 100 -3.05 7.73 -16.25
N PRO A 101 -1.98 6.90 -16.33
CA PRO A 101 -2.05 5.49 -15.96
C PRO A 101 -2.53 5.22 -14.54
N LEU A 102 -2.20 6.07 -13.56
CA LEU A 102 -2.68 5.92 -12.18
C LEU A 102 -4.18 6.17 -12.07
N ILE A 103 -4.69 7.21 -12.75
CA ILE A 103 -6.12 7.49 -12.83
C ILE A 103 -6.85 6.29 -13.45
N ARG A 104 -6.34 5.79 -14.59
CA ARG A 104 -6.93 4.62 -15.27
C ARG A 104 -6.94 3.40 -14.40
N LYS A 105 -5.82 3.10 -13.74
CA LYS A 105 -5.69 1.89 -12.94
C LYS A 105 -6.69 1.85 -11.77
N ILE A 106 -6.92 3.00 -11.13
CA ILE A 106 -7.94 3.14 -10.07
C ILE A 106 -9.35 2.88 -10.65
N GLU A 107 -9.68 3.49 -11.79
CA GLU A 107 -10.99 3.30 -12.43
C GLU A 107 -11.21 1.88 -12.95
N ASP A 108 -10.19 1.25 -13.54
CA ASP A 108 -10.23 -0.12 -14.05
C ASP A 108 -10.47 -1.14 -12.93
N LYS A 109 -10.02 -0.83 -11.71
CA LYS A 109 -10.33 -1.61 -10.49
C LYS A 109 -11.68 -1.25 -9.86
N GLY A 110 -12.47 -0.40 -10.50
CA GLY A 110 -13.84 -0.08 -10.11
C GLY A 110 -13.99 0.96 -9.01
N ALA A 111 -12.91 1.67 -8.66
CA ALA A 111 -12.94 2.79 -7.72
C ALA A 111 -13.12 4.13 -8.44
N ASN A 112 -13.75 5.10 -7.78
CA ASN A 112 -13.76 6.48 -8.26
C ASN A 112 -12.40 7.12 -7.98
N VAL A 113 -12.04 8.13 -8.76
CA VAL A 113 -10.78 8.89 -8.58
C VAL A 113 -11.04 10.39 -8.56
N ILE A 114 -10.32 11.12 -7.73
CA ILE A 114 -10.25 12.59 -7.80
C ILE A 114 -8.79 12.98 -7.85
N PHE A 115 -8.26 13.29 -9.04
CA PHE A 115 -6.92 13.84 -9.19
C PHE A 115 -6.99 15.35 -9.08
N ALA A 116 -6.36 15.93 -8.06
CA ALA A 116 -6.42 17.36 -7.82
C ALA A 116 -5.04 17.94 -7.50
N SER A 117 -4.85 19.20 -7.89
CA SER A 117 -3.63 19.96 -7.59
C SER A 117 -3.89 21.04 -6.56
N PHE A 118 -2.97 21.17 -5.61
CA PHE A 118 -3.22 21.90 -4.38
C PHE A 118 -2.18 22.98 -4.11
N SER A 119 -2.61 24.02 -3.41
CA SER A 119 -1.74 25.01 -2.79
C SER A 119 -2.39 25.54 -1.54
N TYR A 120 -1.68 25.45 -0.41
CA TYR A 120 -2.13 26.02 0.85
C TYR A 120 -2.42 27.54 0.77
N LYS A 121 -1.82 28.23 -0.21
CA LYS A 121 -2.05 29.66 -0.44
C LYS A 121 -3.38 29.97 -1.09
N ASP A 122 -4.01 28.97 -1.70
CA ASP A 122 -5.32 29.08 -2.33
C ASP A 122 -6.33 28.19 -1.60
N PRO A 123 -7.17 28.79 -0.72
CA PRO A 123 -8.11 28.03 0.10
C PRO A 123 -9.20 27.33 -0.72
N ASN A 124 -9.38 27.67 -2.01
CA ASN A 124 -10.29 26.91 -2.86
C ASN A 124 -9.74 25.52 -3.14
N THR A 125 -8.42 25.39 -3.26
CA THR A 125 -7.81 24.11 -3.66
C THR A 125 -7.94 23.06 -2.57
N THR A 126 -7.93 23.44 -1.29
CA THR A 126 -8.10 22.53 -0.15
C THR A 126 -9.53 21.99 -0.02
N THR A 127 -10.46 22.42 -0.89
CA THR A 127 -11.85 21.93 -0.91
C THR A 127 -12.11 20.87 -1.97
N TYR A 128 -11.13 20.56 -2.84
CA TYR A 128 -11.34 19.64 -3.96
C TYR A 128 -11.68 18.20 -3.55
N PHE A 129 -11.33 17.80 -2.33
CA PHE A 129 -11.71 16.50 -1.76
C PHE A 129 -12.91 16.57 -0.82
N LEU A 130 -13.56 17.72 -0.72
CA LEU A 130 -14.67 17.96 0.19
C LEU A 130 -15.95 18.27 -0.58
N LYS A 131 -17.07 17.68 -0.17
CA LYS A 131 -18.41 18.10 -0.60
C LYS A 131 -19.21 18.51 0.62
N ASP A 132 -19.72 19.74 0.58
CA ASP A 132 -20.49 20.33 1.68
C ASP A 132 -19.75 20.25 3.04
N GLY A 133 -18.42 20.40 3.00
CA GLY A 133 -17.53 20.34 4.16
C GLY A 133 -17.19 18.95 4.66
N LYS A 134 -17.62 17.88 3.97
CA LYS A 134 -17.32 16.49 4.31
C LYS A 134 -16.35 15.86 3.32
N PRO A 135 -15.40 15.00 3.76
CA PRO A 135 -14.55 14.23 2.86
C PRO A 135 -15.37 13.39 1.88
N LEU A 136 -14.99 13.45 0.60
CA LEU A 136 -15.50 12.58 -0.46
C LEU A 136 -14.61 11.37 -0.72
N VAL A 137 -13.33 11.50 -0.37
CA VAL A 137 -12.30 10.48 -0.58
C VAL A 137 -12.28 9.53 0.62
N ASP A 138 -11.99 8.26 0.37
CA ASP A 138 -11.87 7.20 1.36
C ASP A 138 -10.40 6.85 1.66
N SER A 139 -9.47 7.23 0.77
CA SER A 139 -8.01 7.25 0.96
C SER A 139 -7.38 8.29 0.03
N VAL A 140 -6.14 8.71 0.30
CA VAL A 140 -5.44 9.72 -0.53
C VAL A 140 -4.02 9.30 -0.84
N ILE A 141 -3.64 9.31 -2.11
CA ILE A 141 -2.25 9.19 -2.57
C ILE A 141 -1.63 10.59 -2.67
N ILE A 142 -0.61 10.86 -1.88
CA ILE A 142 0.11 12.13 -1.82
C ILE A 142 1.41 12.05 -2.62
N LEU A 143 1.45 12.78 -3.73
CA LEU A 143 2.58 12.81 -4.66
C LEU A 143 3.55 13.96 -4.38
N ASN A 144 3.20 14.85 -3.45
CA ASN A 144 4.03 15.99 -3.07
C ASN A 144 5.30 15.53 -2.34
N SER A 145 6.46 15.98 -2.81
CA SER A 145 7.72 15.86 -2.06
C SER A 145 7.77 16.84 -0.90
N PHE A 146 8.61 16.56 0.10
CA PHE A 146 8.75 17.32 1.36
C PHE A 146 7.50 17.23 2.24
N ARG A 147 7.43 18.08 3.27
CA ARG A 147 6.21 18.31 4.06
C ARG A 147 5.06 18.70 3.13
N LEU A 148 3.85 18.24 3.42
CA LEU A 148 2.66 18.53 2.63
C LEU A 148 2.55 20.05 2.37
N TRP A 149 2.58 20.85 3.45
CA TRP A 149 2.64 22.31 3.42
C TRP A 149 3.89 22.82 4.14
N HIS A 150 4.99 22.91 3.41
CA HIS A 150 6.27 23.41 3.92
C HIS A 150 6.17 24.80 4.57
N HIS A 151 6.69 24.95 5.80
CA HIS A 151 6.57 26.13 6.68
C HIS A 151 5.17 26.40 7.26
N HIS A 152 4.21 25.49 7.02
CA HIS A 152 2.84 25.54 7.52
C HIS A 152 2.42 24.14 7.98
N GLU A 153 3.30 23.48 8.73
CA GLU A 153 3.22 22.05 9.05
C GLU A 153 1.92 21.71 9.81
N ASP A 154 1.56 22.51 10.83
CA ASP A 154 0.34 22.31 11.62
C ASP A 154 -0.93 22.45 10.77
N GLU A 155 -0.94 23.36 9.80
CA GLU A 155 -2.06 23.55 8.88
C GLU A 155 -2.19 22.35 7.93
N GLY A 156 -1.06 21.81 7.45
CA GLY A 156 -1.02 20.62 6.60
C GLY A 156 -1.51 19.37 7.35
N ILE A 157 -1.07 19.18 8.58
CA ILE A 157 -1.58 18.11 9.47
C ILE A 157 -3.07 18.31 9.72
N GLY A 158 -3.52 19.53 10.00
CA GLY A 158 -4.93 19.86 10.20
C GLY A 158 -5.79 19.54 8.97
N TYR A 159 -5.27 19.74 7.76
CA TYR A 159 -5.93 19.34 6.52
C TYR A 159 -6.06 17.82 6.40
N LEU A 160 -5.00 17.05 6.68
CA LEU A 160 -5.07 15.59 6.69
C LEU A 160 -6.06 15.07 7.76
N GLN A 161 -6.08 15.68 8.93
CA GLN A 161 -7.05 15.38 9.99
C GLN A 161 -8.49 15.72 9.58
N GLN A 162 -8.70 16.78 8.78
CA GLN A 162 -10.01 17.12 8.23
C GLN A 162 -10.50 16.06 7.25
N LEU A 163 -9.59 15.50 6.43
CA LEU A 163 -9.92 14.41 5.52
C LEU A 163 -10.17 13.10 6.28
N ASN A 164 -9.43 12.85 7.37
CA ASN A 164 -9.57 11.69 8.25
C ASN A 164 -9.56 10.33 7.51
N VAL A 165 -8.68 10.23 6.51
CA VAL A 165 -8.41 9.02 5.72
C VAL A 165 -6.92 8.80 5.60
N THR A 166 -6.51 7.58 5.23
CA THR A 166 -5.09 7.22 5.15
C THR A 166 -4.36 8.02 4.07
N PRO A 167 -3.30 8.78 4.44
CA PRO A 167 -2.44 9.49 3.50
C PRO A 167 -1.28 8.58 3.04
N ILE A 168 -1.44 7.99 1.85
CA ILE A 168 -0.46 7.10 1.22
C ILE A 168 0.59 7.92 0.48
N LYS A 169 1.87 7.72 0.78
CA LYS A 169 2.96 8.43 0.14
C LYS A 169 3.35 7.77 -1.19
N GLY A 170 2.90 8.36 -2.30
CA GLY A 170 3.37 7.99 -3.63
C GLY A 170 4.72 8.66 -3.95
N ILE A 171 5.76 7.85 -4.07
CA ILE A 171 7.14 8.30 -4.32
C ILE A 171 7.41 8.30 -5.82
N MET A 172 7.90 9.43 -6.31
CA MET A 172 8.32 9.61 -7.70
C MET A 172 9.82 9.93 -7.71
N SER A 173 10.67 8.96 -8.02
CA SER A 173 12.12 9.11 -7.91
C SER A 173 12.64 10.16 -8.89
N TYR A 174 13.39 11.12 -8.35
CA TYR A 174 14.01 12.20 -9.12
C TYR A 174 15.32 11.76 -9.77
N TYR A 175 16.03 10.79 -9.19
CA TYR A 175 17.38 10.41 -9.63
C TYR A 175 17.42 9.08 -10.38
N MET A 176 16.35 8.30 -10.38
CA MET A 176 16.35 6.93 -10.91
C MET A 176 15.16 6.71 -11.85
N ASN A 177 15.37 5.88 -12.87
CA ASN A 177 14.32 5.18 -13.60
C ASN A 177 14.20 3.75 -13.05
N GLU A 178 13.30 2.95 -13.64
CA GLU A 178 13.02 1.57 -13.23
C GLU A 178 14.29 0.72 -13.17
N THR A 179 15.05 0.67 -14.28
CA THR A 179 16.28 -0.12 -14.37
C THR A 179 17.28 0.21 -13.26
N VAL A 180 17.52 1.50 -13.00
CA VAL A 180 18.49 1.93 -11.97
C VAL A 180 17.99 1.64 -10.55
N TRP A 181 16.68 1.73 -10.30
CA TRP A 181 16.13 1.45 -8.98
C TRP A 181 16.10 -0.05 -8.66
N ASN A 182 15.82 -0.92 -9.63
CA ASN A 182 15.89 -2.38 -9.45
C ASN A 182 17.30 -2.81 -9.00
N GLU A 183 18.36 -2.22 -9.56
CA GLU A 183 19.76 -2.52 -9.18
C GLU A 183 20.21 -1.92 -7.83
N ARG A 184 19.35 -1.16 -7.14
CA ARG A 184 19.70 -0.46 -5.90
C ARG A 184 18.95 -0.96 -4.68
N ASN A 185 19.54 -0.67 -3.53
CA ASN A 185 18.97 -0.91 -2.21
C ASN A 185 18.02 0.23 -1.80
N GLY A 186 17.02 0.52 -2.64
CA GLY A 186 16.03 1.57 -2.39
C GLY A 186 16.43 2.98 -2.84
N LEU A 187 15.97 3.99 -2.10
CA LEU A 187 16.15 5.41 -2.42
C LEU A 187 17.57 5.92 -2.16
N SER A 188 17.94 7.01 -2.85
CA SER A 188 19.14 7.75 -2.47
C SER A 188 18.99 8.40 -1.09
N PRO A 189 20.08 8.61 -0.30
CA PRO A 189 19.98 9.25 1.02
C PRO A 189 19.34 10.64 0.99
N SER A 190 19.50 11.36 -0.13
CA SER A 190 18.82 12.64 -0.36
C SER A 190 17.31 12.42 -0.44
N GLU A 191 16.84 11.51 -1.30
CA GLU A 191 15.42 11.19 -1.46
C GLU A 191 14.79 10.66 -0.18
N VAL A 192 15.50 9.85 0.61
CA VAL A 192 14.99 9.42 1.93
C VAL A 192 14.65 10.63 2.81
N ALA A 193 15.52 11.64 2.84
CA ALA A 193 15.29 12.82 3.67
C ALA A 193 14.00 13.59 3.29
N TRP A 194 13.73 13.78 1.99
CA TRP A 194 12.60 14.62 1.54
C TRP A 194 11.40 13.88 0.94
N GLN A 195 11.47 12.56 0.69
CA GLN A 195 10.32 11.73 0.29
C GLN A 195 9.85 10.77 1.36
N VAL A 196 10.64 10.53 2.41
CA VAL A 196 10.29 9.63 3.52
C VAL A 196 10.25 10.40 4.84
N ALA A 197 11.41 10.82 5.35
CA ALA A 197 11.51 11.37 6.70
C ALA A 197 10.67 12.65 6.92
N LEU A 198 10.61 13.55 5.94
CA LEU A 198 9.77 14.75 6.06
C LEU A 198 8.27 14.44 5.97
N PRO A 199 7.76 13.67 4.99
CA PRO A 199 6.36 13.24 4.99
C PRO A 199 5.93 12.40 6.22
N GLU A 200 6.81 11.57 6.78
CA GLU A 200 6.51 10.79 8.00
C GLU A 200 6.08 11.69 9.16
N LEU A 201 6.71 12.86 9.30
CA LEU A 201 6.37 13.84 10.33
C LEU A 201 4.96 14.46 10.11
N ASP A 202 4.30 14.25 8.96
CA ASP A 202 2.94 14.73 8.62
C ASP A 202 1.91 13.62 8.88
N GLY A 203 2.38 12.40 9.21
CA GLY A 203 1.55 11.22 9.33
C GLY A 203 1.31 10.50 8.00
N GLU A 204 2.06 10.83 6.93
CA GLU A 204 2.03 10.05 5.69
C GLU A 204 2.57 8.62 5.94
N THR A 205 1.93 7.63 5.31
CA THR A 205 2.19 6.20 5.46
C THR A 205 2.38 5.53 4.10
N GLU A 206 2.66 4.23 4.04
CA GLU A 206 2.65 3.45 2.78
C GLU A 206 3.57 4.06 1.70
N PHE A 207 4.86 4.16 2.02
CA PHE A 207 5.89 4.78 1.18
C PHE A 207 6.21 3.92 -0.04
N ILE A 208 5.45 4.10 -1.13
CA ILE A 208 5.55 3.27 -2.34
C ILE A 208 6.14 4.09 -3.49
N LEU A 209 7.31 3.67 -3.96
CA LEU A 209 7.87 4.19 -5.21
C LEU A 209 7.18 3.51 -6.38
N PHE A 210 6.43 4.30 -7.14
CA PHE A 210 5.72 3.81 -8.31
C PHE A 210 6.16 4.46 -9.61
N SER A 211 7.06 5.45 -9.57
CA SER A 211 7.51 6.17 -10.76
C SER A 211 8.95 6.66 -10.62
N GLY A 212 9.66 6.76 -11.74
CA GLY A 212 10.99 7.34 -11.83
C GLY A 212 11.15 8.29 -13.01
N LYS A 213 12.26 9.03 -13.05
CA LYS A 213 12.56 9.95 -14.15
C LYS A 213 13.21 9.23 -15.32
N GLU A 214 12.58 9.35 -16.49
CA GLU A 214 13.12 8.89 -17.75
C GLU A 214 13.17 10.02 -18.78
N LYS A 215 14.17 9.97 -19.66
CA LYS A 215 14.26 10.89 -20.80
C LYS A 215 13.30 10.41 -21.88
N ASP A 216 12.33 11.26 -22.21
CA ASP A 216 11.39 10.98 -23.28
C ASP A 216 12.13 10.92 -24.63
N PRO A 217 12.00 9.83 -25.41
CA PRO A 217 12.81 9.64 -26.62
C PRO A 217 12.43 10.58 -27.77
N VAL A 218 11.22 11.17 -27.73
CA VAL A 218 10.71 12.06 -28.78
C VAL A 218 11.10 13.50 -28.51
N SER A 219 10.78 14.01 -27.31
CA SER A 219 11.04 15.40 -26.91
C SER A 219 12.44 15.62 -26.36
N GLY A 220 13.11 14.57 -25.86
CA GLY A 220 14.39 14.66 -25.19
C GLY A 220 14.34 15.28 -23.79
N GLU A 221 13.16 15.63 -23.27
CA GLU A 221 12.97 16.15 -21.92
C GLU A 221 12.84 14.99 -20.91
N TYR A 222 13.17 15.26 -19.65
CA TYR A 222 12.93 14.29 -18.58
C TYR A 222 11.48 14.39 -18.08
N CYS A 223 10.82 13.25 -17.97
CA CYS A 223 9.48 13.10 -17.41
C CYS A 223 9.45 11.96 -16.41
N TYR A 224 8.47 11.97 -15.52
CA TYR A 224 8.23 10.84 -14.63
C TYR A 224 7.42 9.78 -15.37
N ARG A 225 7.79 8.52 -15.26
CA ARG A 225 7.04 7.40 -15.83
C ARG A 225 6.75 6.36 -14.75
N PRO A 226 5.48 5.95 -14.58
CA PRO A 226 5.15 4.87 -13.65
C PRO A 226 5.79 3.54 -14.06
N PHE A 227 6.05 2.68 -13.08
CA PHE A 227 6.47 1.29 -13.28
C PHE A 227 5.23 0.42 -13.10
N ASP A 228 4.89 -0.42 -14.08
CA ASP A 228 3.57 -1.05 -14.15
C ASP A 228 3.23 -1.89 -12.92
N TYR A 229 4.18 -2.67 -12.40
CA TYR A 229 3.96 -3.53 -11.22
C TYR A 229 3.83 -2.73 -9.90
N GLN A 230 4.58 -1.63 -9.76
CA GLN A 230 4.43 -0.74 -8.60
C GLN A 230 3.16 0.10 -8.69
N LEU A 231 2.73 0.45 -9.92
CA LEU A 231 1.49 1.15 -10.18
C LEU A 231 0.29 0.30 -9.77
N GLU A 232 0.33 -0.99 -10.10
CA GLU A 232 -0.64 -1.98 -9.61
C GLU A 232 -0.66 -1.99 -8.08
N TRP A 233 0.53 -2.10 -7.46
CA TRP A 233 0.66 -2.21 -6.01
C TRP A 233 0.14 -0.98 -5.25
N ILE A 234 0.56 0.23 -5.60
CA ILE A 234 0.08 1.46 -4.93
C ILE A 234 -1.44 1.62 -5.09
N THR A 235 -2.00 1.19 -6.23
CA THR A 235 -3.44 1.25 -6.47
C THR A 235 -4.17 0.26 -5.57
N ASP A 236 -3.69 -0.98 -5.48
CA ASP A 236 -4.26 -1.99 -4.59
C ASP A 236 -4.23 -1.53 -3.13
N ARG A 237 -3.10 -0.97 -2.68
CA ARG A 237 -2.98 -0.44 -1.31
C ARG A 237 -3.97 0.69 -1.06
N ALA A 238 -4.11 1.63 -2.02
CA ALA A 238 -5.06 2.72 -1.88
C ALA A 238 -6.51 2.25 -1.79
N ILE A 239 -6.89 1.25 -2.59
CA ILE A 239 -8.23 0.66 -2.57
C ILE A 239 -8.45 -0.12 -1.26
N SER A 240 -7.50 -0.96 -0.83
CA SER A 240 -7.65 -1.72 0.43
C SER A 240 -7.83 -0.80 1.64
N TRP A 241 -7.09 0.32 1.71
CA TRP A 241 -7.27 1.33 2.76
C TRP A 241 -8.63 2.03 2.68
N ALA A 242 -9.10 2.34 1.48
CA ALA A 242 -10.41 2.92 1.26
C ALA A 242 -11.57 1.96 1.62
N GLU A 243 -11.44 0.69 1.28
CA GLU A 243 -12.40 -0.35 1.66
C GLU A 243 -12.43 -0.53 3.19
N LEU A 244 -11.27 -0.57 3.84
CA LEU A 244 -11.18 -0.63 5.31
C LEU A 244 -11.83 0.59 5.98
N HIS A 245 -11.65 1.80 5.41
CA HIS A 245 -12.28 3.02 5.89
C HIS A 245 -13.81 2.94 5.86
N ARG A 246 -14.37 2.37 4.78
CA ARG A 246 -15.83 2.24 4.58
C ARG A 246 -16.46 1.09 5.36
N LYS A 247 -15.71 0.04 5.65
CA LYS A 247 -16.21 -1.19 6.28
C LYS A 247 -16.67 -0.92 7.72
N SER A 248 -17.81 -1.49 8.11
CA SER A 248 -18.27 -1.41 9.50
C SER A 248 -17.37 -2.24 10.42
N ASN A 249 -17.22 -1.85 11.68
CA ASN A 249 -16.34 -2.58 12.62
C ASN A 249 -16.75 -4.06 12.79
N ALA A 250 -18.05 -4.37 12.75
CA ALA A 250 -18.54 -5.73 12.88
C ALA A 250 -18.13 -6.65 11.71
N GLU A 251 -17.89 -6.08 10.52
CA GLU A 251 -17.51 -6.82 9.31
C GLU A 251 -16.00 -6.90 9.11
N LYS A 252 -15.21 -6.15 9.90
CA LYS A 252 -13.74 -6.13 9.79
C LYS A 252 -13.14 -7.42 10.34
N LYS A 253 -12.38 -8.11 9.50
CA LYS A 253 -11.51 -9.23 9.86
C LYS A 253 -10.13 -8.72 10.20
N VAL A 254 -9.77 -8.75 11.48
CA VAL A 254 -8.47 -8.25 11.96
C VAL A 254 -7.59 -9.43 12.38
N ALA A 255 -6.37 -9.49 11.85
CA ALA A 255 -5.37 -10.44 12.31
C ALA A 255 -4.34 -9.71 13.19
N ILE A 256 -4.26 -10.09 14.46
CA ILE A 256 -3.31 -9.56 15.43
C ILE A 256 -2.18 -10.58 15.57
N ILE A 257 -1.02 -10.21 15.04
CA ILE A 257 0.17 -11.05 15.01
C ILE A 257 1.05 -10.70 16.20
N TYR A 258 1.23 -11.61 17.14
CA TYR A 258 2.13 -11.39 18.29
C TYR A 258 3.43 -12.16 18.14
N TYR A 259 4.46 -11.66 18.81
CA TYR A 259 5.79 -12.25 18.76
C TYR A 259 5.98 -13.31 19.86
N ASN A 260 6.55 -14.47 19.50
CA ASN A 260 6.87 -15.57 20.42
C ASN A 260 8.34 -16.03 20.23
N HIS A 261 9.28 -15.38 20.93
CA HIS A 261 10.71 -15.69 20.90
C HIS A 261 11.00 -16.93 21.77
N GLY A 262 10.68 -18.14 21.32
CA GLY A 262 11.12 -19.31 22.11
C GLY A 262 10.80 -20.71 21.63
N GLY A 263 10.03 -20.90 20.56
CA GLY A 263 9.71 -22.25 20.06
C GLY A 263 9.23 -23.20 21.18
N GLY A 264 8.38 -22.70 22.09
CA GLY A 264 7.83 -23.48 23.21
C GLY A 264 8.52 -23.35 24.58
N LYS A 265 9.52 -22.48 24.77
CA LYS A 265 10.08 -22.19 26.12
C LYS A 265 9.75 -20.77 26.58
N ASP A 266 8.78 -20.63 27.49
CA ASP A 266 8.51 -19.52 28.45
C ASP A 266 8.64 -18.04 28.02
N ASN A 267 8.86 -17.71 26.74
CA ASN A 267 9.15 -16.34 26.29
C ASN A 267 8.09 -15.79 25.34
N LEU A 268 6.84 -15.71 25.82
CA LEU A 268 5.86 -14.76 25.28
C LEU A 268 6.23 -13.36 25.80
N GLY A 269 7.18 -12.70 25.14
CA GLY A 269 7.65 -11.37 25.51
C GLY A 269 7.97 -10.52 24.28
N ALA A 270 7.37 -9.34 24.21
CA ALA A 270 7.80 -8.23 23.37
C ALA A 270 8.59 -7.27 24.24
N SER A 271 9.63 -6.63 23.72
CA SER A 271 10.49 -5.73 24.49
C SER A 271 9.64 -4.70 25.26
N TYR A 272 9.60 -4.85 26.58
CA TYR A 272 8.93 -3.96 27.54
C TYR A 272 7.38 -3.86 27.48
N LEU A 273 6.69 -4.69 26.69
CA LEU A 273 5.22 -4.75 26.65
C LEU A 273 4.72 -6.06 27.26
N ASP A 274 3.79 -5.97 28.21
CA ASP A 274 3.09 -7.14 28.74
C ASP A 274 2.01 -7.57 27.75
N ILE A 275 2.33 -8.57 26.92
CA ILE A 275 1.52 -8.94 25.75
C ILE A 275 0.11 -9.33 26.16
N VAL A 276 -0.04 -10.17 27.19
CA VAL A 276 -1.34 -10.77 27.56
C VAL A 276 -2.33 -9.73 28.12
N PRO A 277 -1.97 -8.90 29.12
CA PRO A 277 -2.86 -7.83 29.58
C PRO A 277 -3.17 -6.81 28.48
N SER A 278 -2.18 -6.47 27.64
CA SER A 278 -2.38 -5.49 26.57
C SER A 278 -3.29 -6.01 25.46
N LEU A 279 -3.18 -7.29 25.08
CA LEU A 279 -4.10 -7.94 24.15
C LEU A 279 -5.51 -8.06 24.75
N THR A 280 -5.64 -8.40 26.02
CA THR A 280 -6.95 -8.47 26.71
C THR A 280 -7.65 -7.11 26.66
N ASN A 281 -6.94 -6.03 27.01
CA ASN A 281 -7.46 -4.66 26.93
C ASN A 281 -7.83 -4.25 25.50
N LEU A 282 -7.02 -4.64 24.50
CA LEU A 282 -7.32 -4.37 23.10
C LEU A 282 -8.59 -5.10 22.66
N LEU A 283 -8.76 -6.38 23.01
CA LEU A 283 -9.94 -7.17 22.67
C LEU A 283 -11.22 -6.61 23.31
N ASP A 284 -11.13 -6.18 24.58
CA ASP A 284 -12.23 -5.50 25.26
C ASP A 284 -12.61 -4.18 24.56
N ALA A 285 -11.62 -3.37 24.19
CA ALA A 285 -11.84 -2.12 23.45
C ALA A 285 -12.44 -2.39 22.06
N MET A 286 -11.91 -3.35 21.30
CA MET A 286 -12.45 -3.74 20.00
C MET A 286 -13.91 -4.20 20.13
N LYS A 287 -14.23 -5.02 21.13
CA LYS A 287 -15.61 -5.45 21.37
C LYS A 287 -16.52 -4.29 21.73
N ALA A 288 -16.06 -3.35 22.57
CA ALA A 288 -16.81 -2.15 22.93
C ALA A 288 -17.08 -1.22 21.73
N GLU A 289 -16.13 -1.14 20.78
CA GLU A 289 -16.24 -0.40 19.51
C GLU A 289 -17.02 -1.17 18.43
N GLY A 290 -17.57 -2.34 18.74
CA GLY A 290 -18.48 -3.10 17.88
C GLY A 290 -17.81 -4.03 16.86
N TYR A 291 -16.54 -4.39 17.05
CA TYR A 291 -15.92 -5.49 16.30
C TYR A 291 -16.53 -6.85 16.72
N ASP A 292 -16.58 -7.81 15.79
CA ASP A 292 -17.05 -9.17 16.09
C ASP A 292 -15.99 -9.97 16.85
N VAL A 293 -15.90 -9.73 18.16
CA VAL A 293 -15.16 -10.55 19.13
C VAL A 293 -16.14 -11.53 19.78
N LYS A 294 -16.19 -12.75 19.24
CA LYS A 294 -17.20 -13.75 19.62
C LYS A 294 -17.00 -14.26 21.05
N GLY A 295 -18.09 -14.31 21.82
CA GLY A 295 -18.09 -14.83 23.19
C GLY A 295 -17.70 -13.77 24.23
N GLU A 296 -17.38 -14.20 25.45
CA GLU A 296 -16.71 -13.33 26.43
C GLU A 296 -15.23 -13.21 26.05
N VAL A 297 -14.64 -12.03 26.27
CA VAL A 297 -13.19 -11.86 26.07
C VAL A 297 -12.50 -12.74 27.11
N PRO A 298 -11.56 -13.62 26.72
CA PRO A 298 -10.85 -14.46 27.68
C PRO A 298 -10.16 -13.61 28.75
N SER A 299 -10.19 -14.07 30.01
CA SER A 299 -9.33 -13.50 31.05
C SER A 299 -7.84 -13.64 30.69
N GLU A 300 -6.97 -12.89 31.35
CA GLU A 300 -5.52 -12.97 31.09
C GLU A 300 -4.97 -14.40 31.23
N ASP A 301 -5.40 -15.15 32.25
CA ASP A 301 -5.00 -16.54 32.46
C ASP A 301 -5.52 -17.46 31.33
N GLU A 302 -6.77 -17.28 30.90
CA GLU A 302 -7.35 -18.05 29.79
C GLU A 302 -6.68 -17.70 28.46
N LEU A 303 -6.39 -16.43 28.21
CA LEU A 303 -5.70 -15.98 27.00
C LEU A 303 -4.27 -16.53 26.96
N LEU A 304 -3.55 -16.49 28.08
CA LEU A 304 -2.22 -17.08 28.19
C LEU A 304 -2.27 -18.59 27.90
N ASP A 305 -3.23 -19.31 28.47
CA ASP A 305 -3.42 -20.74 28.22
C ASP A 305 -3.67 -21.04 26.74
N LEU A 306 -4.55 -20.28 26.10
CA LEU A 306 -4.83 -20.38 24.66
C LEU A 306 -3.56 -20.12 23.82
N MET A 307 -2.79 -19.07 24.15
CA MET A 307 -1.55 -18.74 23.44
C MET A 307 -0.47 -19.82 23.61
N LEU A 308 -0.34 -20.42 24.80
CA LEU A 308 0.67 -21.45 25.07
C LEU A 308 0.32 -22.81 24.46
N HIS A 309 -0.97 -23.16 24.36
CA HIS A 309 -1.39 -24.48 23.88
C HIS A 309 -1.80 -24.51 22.41
N GLN A 310 -2.33 -23.41 21.88
CA GLN A 310 -2.88 -23.33 20.52
C GLN A 310 -2.16 -22.28 19.65
N GLY A 311 -1.68 -21.22 20.28
CA GLY A 311 -1.12 -20.04 19.63
C GLY A 311 0.40 -20.00 19.54
N ARG A 312 1.07 -21.14 19.29
CA ARG A 312 2.54 -21.16 19.20
C ARG A 312 3.07 -21.98 18.04
N ASN A 313 4.25 -21.59 17.59
CA ASN A 313 5.05 -22.41 16.68
C ASN A 313 5.76 -23.52 17.47
N VAL A 314 5.76 -24.72 16.89
CA VAL A 314 6.43 -25.91 17.43
C VAL A 314 7.67 -26.18 16.58
N GLY A 315 8.79 -26.49 17.24
CA GLY A 315 10.04 -26.79 16.54
C GLY A 315 10.04 -28.19 15.92
N THR A 316 10.82 -28.39 14.87
CA THR A 316 10.96 -29.69 14.19
C THR A 316 11.45 -30.81 15.12
N TRP A 317 12.11 -30.48 16.23
CA TRP A 317 12.56 -31.41 17.26
C TRP A 317 11.44 -31.94 18.18
N ALA A 318 10.21 -31.43 18.08
CA ALA A 318 9.09 -31.80 18.96
C ALA A 318 7.83 -32.25 18.18
N PRO A 319 7.93 -33.29 17.32
CA PRO A 319 6.80 -33.74 16.49
C PRO A 319 5.58 -34.19 17.29
N ASP A 320 5.76 -34.91 18.42
CA ASP A 320 4.65 -35.32 19.30
C ASP A 320 3.85 -34.14 19.86
N GLU A 321 4.48 -32.98 19.97
CA GLU A 321 3.83 -31.76 20.44
C GLU A 321 3.01 -31.09 19.34
N LEU A 322 3.52 -31.09 18.11
CA LEU A 322 2.78 -30.66 16.93
C LEU A 322 1.55 -31.55 16.70
N GLU A 323 1.72 -32.88 16.80
CA GLU A 323 0.62 -33.83 16.67
C GLU A 323 -0.47 -33.59 17.72
N ARG A 324 -0.10 -33.45 19.01
CA ARG A 324 -1.07 -33.10 20.07
C ARG A 324 -1.80 -31.79 19.79
N MET A 325 -1.10 -30.79 19.24
CA MET A 325 -1.69 -29.51 18.89
C MET A 325 -2.69 -29.66 17.73
N VAL A 326 -2.38 -30.47 16.72
CA VAL A 326 -3.31 -30.77 15.61
C VAL A 326 -4.52 -31.57 16.11
N GLU A 327 -4.32 -32.60 16.92
CA GLU A 327 -5.38 -33.46 17.46
C GLU A 327 -6.36 -32.71 18.37
N SER A 328 -5.95 -31.60 18.97
CA SER A 328 -6.83 -30.72 19.74
C SER A 328 -7.93 -30.07 18.87
N GLY A 329 -7.73 -30.01 17.55
CA GLY A 329 -8.68 -29.47 16.58
C GLY A 329 -8.75 -27.93 16.56
N THR A 330 -7.76 -27.24 17.14
CA THR A 330 -7.80 -25.78 17.30
C THR A 330 -6.90 -25.01 16.32
N VAL A 331 -6.10 -25.72 15.52
CA VAL A 331 -5.20 -25.13 14.52
C VAL A 331 -5.79 -25.17 13.12
N ILE A 332 -5.25 -24.34 12.24
CA ILE A 332 -5.55 -24.39 10.81
C ILE A 332 -4.60 -25.38 10.13
N LEU A 333 -5.15 -26.28 9.32
CA LEU A 333 -4.40 -27.20 8.47
C LEU A 333 -4.55 -26.77 7.01
N LEU A 334 -3.51 -26.14 6.46
CA LEU A 334 -3.46 -25.77 5.05
C LEU A 334 -2.95 -26.96 4.24
N PRO A 335 -3.72 -27.53 3.30
CA PRO A 335 -3.24 -28.62 2.46
C PRO A 335 -1.96 -28.24 1.71
N ALA A 336 -0.95 -29.12 1.69
CA ALA A 336 0.31 -28.86 1.02
C ALA A 336 0.12 -28.55 -0.48
N SER A 337 -0.83 -29.22 -1.15
CA SER A 337 -1.16 -28.99 -2.56
C SER A 337 -1.79 -27.63 -2.84
N GLU A 338 -2.55 -27.09 -1.88
CA GLU A 338 -3.11 -25.74 -1.99
C GLU A 338 -2.01 -24.70 -1.80
N TYR A 339 -1.14 -24.88 -0.80
CA TYR A 339 0.04 -24.05 -0.64
C TYR A 339 0.95 -24.09 -1.86
N GLU A 340 1.23 -25.26 -2.44
CA GLU A 340 2.04 -25.43 -3.65
C GLU A 340 1.47 -24.61 -4.82
N THR A 341 0.14 -24.59 -4.97
CA THR A 341 -0.52 -23.75 -5.99
C THR A 341 -0.21 -22.27 -5.77
N TRP A 342 -0.29 -21.78 -4.52
CA TRP A 342 0.01 -20.38 -4.22
C TRP A 342 1.50 -20.04 -4.30
N PHE A 343 2.36 -20.96 -3.89
CA PHE A 343 3.82 -20.81 -3.97
C PHE A 343 4.29 -20.67 -5.42
N ASN A 344 3.67 -21.44 -6.33
CA ASN A 344 3.96 -21.38 -7.77
C ASN A 344 3.47 -20.06 -8.44
N GLU A 345 2.70 -19.22 -7.75
CA GLU A 345 2.36 -17.87 -8.22
C GLU A 345 3.43 -16.82 -7.90
N LEU A 346 4.40 -17.14 -7.03
CA LEU A 346 5.52 -16.25 -6.71
C LEU A 346 6.47 -16.12 -7.92
N PRO A 347 7.30 -15.07 -7.99
CA PRO A 347 8.39 -15.00 -8.98
C PRO A 347 9.31 -16.24 -8.94
N GLU A 348 9.77 -16.69 -10.11
CA GLU A 348 10.56 -17.93 -10.25
C GLU A 348 11.86 -17.89 -9.43
N ASP A 349 12.54 -16.75 -9.40
CA ASP A 349 13.75 -16.52 -8.60
C ASP A 349 13.48 -16.66 -7.08
N LYS A 350 12.31 -16.20 -6.62
CA LYS A 350 11.88 -16.36 -5.22
C LYS A 350 11.58 -17.81 -4.87
N GLN A 351 10.98 -18.55 -5.80
CA GLN A 351 10.73 -19.97 -5.63
C GLN A 351 12.06 -20.72 -5.51
N GLU A 352 13.00 -20.46 -6.41
CA GLU A 352 14.34 -21.05 -6.39
C GLU A 352 15.10 -20.74 -5.09
N GLU A 353 15.07 -19.49 -4.61
CA GLU A 353 15.71 -19.07 -3.35
C GLU A 353 15.19 -19.88 -2.15
N VAL A 354 13.87 -20.08 -2.08
CA VAL A 354 13.24 -20.86 -1.01
C VAL A 354 13.57 -22.34 -1.16
N ILE A 355 13.48 -22.91 -2.37
CA ILE A 355 13.73 -24.34 -2.62
C ILE A 355 15.18 -24.70 -2.32
N GLU A 356 16.14 -23.88 -2.74
CA GLU A 356 17.57 -24.10 -2.46
C GLU A 356 17.84 -24.17 -0.95
N LYS A 357 17.11 -23.36 -0.16
CA LYS A 357 17.34 -23.24 1.28
C LYS A 357 16.51 -24.23 2.11
N TRP A 358 15.26 -24.43 1.75
CA TRP A 358 14.24 -25.07 2.59
C TRP A 358 13.67 -26.36 1.99
N GLY A 359 14.09 -26.73 0.79
CA GLY A 359 13.60 -27.90 0.06
C GLY A 359 12.34 -27.61 -0.75
N GLU A 360 11.78 -28.64 -1.36
CA GLU A 360 10.52 -28.51 -2.10
C GLU A 360 9.35 -28.22 -1.13
N PRO A 361 8.32 -27.46 -1.56
CA PRO A 361 7.08 -27.32 -0.81
C PRO A 361 6.52 -28.68 -0.36
N PRO A 362 5.99 -28.82 0.87
CA PRO A 362 5.81 -27.79 1.90
C PRO A 362 7.00 -27.62 2.86
N GLY A 363 8.16 -28.24 2.58
CA GLY A 363 9.31 -28.29 3.49
C GLY A 363 9.08 -29.20 4.71
N GLU A 364 9.78 -28.93 5.81
CA GLU A 364 9.71 -29.75 7.04
C GLU A 364 9.19 -28.99 8.28
N ILE A 365 9.17 -27.65 8.23
CA ILE A 365 8.83 -26.82 9.39
C ILE A 365 7.31 -26.72 9.53
N MET A 366 6.79 -27.14 10.68
CA MET A 366 5.36 -27.11 11.00
C MET A 366 4.52 -27.88 9.97
N VAL A 367 5.06 -29.01 9.50
CA VAL A 367 4.38 -29.93 8.59
C VAL A 367 3.83 -31.12 9.37
N TYR A 368 2.57 -31.46 9.10
CA TYR A 368 1.87 -32.59 9.68
C TYR A 368 1.31 -33.48 8.57
N GLU A 369 1.55 -34.78 8.65
CA GLU A 369 1.07 -35.78 7.70
C GLU A 369 0.12 -36.76 8.40
N ASN A 370 -0.99 -37.08 7.75
CA ASN A 370 -1.88 -38.15 8.17
C ASN A 370 -2.43 -38.92 6.95
N GLU A 371 -3.40 -39.80 7.17
CA GLU A 371 -3.99 -40.63 6.10
C GLU A 371 -4.66 -39.82 4.97
N THR A 372 -5.02 -38.56 5.21
CA THR A 372 -5.69 -37.69 4.21
C THR A 372 -4.74 -36.80 3.42
N GLY A 373 -3.47 -36.70 3.84
CA GLY A 373 -2.43 -35.96 3.11
C GLY A 373 -1.46 -35.24 4.05
N GLU A 374 -0.72 -34.31 3.45
CA GLU A 374 0.27 -33.47 4.11
C GLU A 374 -0.26 -32.03 4.25
N TYR A 375 0.00 -31.41 5.40
CA TYR A 375 -0.55 -30.11 5.77
C TYR A 375 0.52 -29.22 6.41
N LEU A 376 0.48 -27.93 6.06
CA LEU A 376 1.15 -26.88 6.84
C LEU A 376 0.25 -26.45 7.99
N VAL A 377 0.78 -26.51 9.20
CA VAL A 377 0.07 -26.15 10.42
C VAL A 377 0.23 -24.64 10.68
N ILE A 378 -0.89 -23.94 10.70
CA ILE A 378 -0.97 -22.52 11.04
C ILE A 378 -1.64 -22.39 12.43
N PRO A 379 -0.87 -22.07 13.48
CA PRO A 379 -1.43 -21.84 14.81
C PRO A 379 -2.18 -20.50 14.86
N GLY A 380 -3.27 -20.45 15.63
CA GLY A 380 -4.05 -19.23 15.81
C GLY A 380 -5.28 -19.44 16.68
N VAL A 381 -5.71 -18.37 17.34
CA VAL A 381 -6.90 -18.33 18.21
C VAL A 381 -7.91 -17.40 17.55
N LYS A 382 -9.04 -17.96 17.09
CA LYS A 382 -10.09 -17.21 16.40
C LYS A 382 -11.21 -16.80 17.35
N LEU A 383 -11.41 -15.50 17.50
CA LEU A 383 -12.44 -14.86 18.31
C LEU A 383 -13.39 -14.08 17.39
N GLY A 384 -14.28 -14.78 16.69
CA GLY A 384 -15.17 -14.16 15.69
C GLY A 384 -14.41 -13.77 14.42
N ASN A 385 -14.40 -12.47 14.10
CA ASN A 385 -13.60 -11.88 13.02
C ASN A 385 -12.24 -11.36 13.49
N VAL A 386 -11.86 -11.58 14.76
CA VAL A 386 -10.51 -11.29 15.26
C VAL A 386 -9.71 -12.59 15.36
N LEU A 387 -8.53 -12.61 14.75
CA LEU A 387 -7.58 -13.71 14.81
C LEU A 387 -6.36 -13.26 15.61
N LEU A 388 -5.98 -14.03 16.63
CA LEU A 388 -4.69 -13.88 17.30
C LEU A 388 -3.77 -14.99 16.80
N ALA A 389 -2.63 -14.65 16.21
CA ALA A 389 -1.69 -15.66 15.70
C ALA A 389 -0.25 -15.33 16.07
N PRO A 390 0.59 -16.32 16.42
CA PRO A 390 2.01 -16.08 16.58
C PRO A 390 2.64 -15.84 15.20
N GLN A 391 3.55 -14.88 15.10
CA GLN A 391 4.37 -14.77 13.90
C GLN A 391 5.17 -16.07 13.71
N PRO A 392 5.19 -16.69 12.51
CA PRO A 392 6.04 -17.84 12.24
C PRO A 392 7.51 -17.54 12.56
N THR A 393 8.22 -18.50 13.15
CA THR A 393 9.61 -18.28 13.59
C THR A 393 10.55 -18.10 12.41
N ARG A 394 11.49 -17.16 12.44
CA ARG A 394 12.58 -17.14 11.44
C ARG A 394 13.39 -18.44 11.53
N GLY A 395 13.79 -18.98 10.37
CA GLY A 395 14.45 -20.29 10.27
C GLY A 395 15.75 -20.46 11.08
N TRP A 396 16.40 -19.36 11.45
CA TRP A 396 17.55 -19.27 12.35
C TRP A 396 17.30 -19.86 13.75
N LEU A 397 16.06 -19.81 14.23
CA LEU A 397 15.64 -20.37 15.52
C LEU A 397 15.29 -21.86 15.43
N GLN A 398 15.10 -22.37 14.21
CA GLN A 398 14.79 -23.77 13.92
C GLN A 398 16.06 -24.57 13.61
N ASP A 399 17.10 -23.93 13.04
CA ASP A 399 18.41 -24.54 12.78
C ASP A 399 19.56 -23.59 13.20
N GLN A 400 20.30 -23.99 14.24
CA GLN A 400 21.42 -23.23 14.81
C GLN A 400 22.63 -23.12 13.87
N ALA A 401 22.75 -23.98 12.86
CA ALA A 401 23.87 -23.95 11.91
C ALA A 401 23.75 -22.77 10.92
N ILE A 402 22.51 -22.35 10.62
CA ILE A 402 22.20 -21.25 9.70
C ILE A 402 22.62 -19.89 10.28
N LEU A 403 22.57 -19.74 11.62
CA LEU A 403 22.81 -18.50 12.35
C LEU A 403 24.19 -17.87 12.10
N TYR A 404 25.17 -18.68 11.70
CA TYR A 404 26.56 -18.27 11.58
C TYR A 404 26.98 -17.81 10.18
N HIS A 405 26.17 -18.05 9.14
CA HIS A 405 26.68 -17.94 7.76
C HIS A 405 25.82 -17.14 6.78
N ASP A 406 24.56 -16.85 7.08
CA ASP A 406 23.62 -16.40 6.05
C ASP A 406 22.84 -15.15 6.47
N LYS A 407 23.21 -13.97 5.98
CA LYS A 407 22.52 -12.71 6.31
C LYS A 407 21.23 -12.49 5.51
N GLU A 408 21.00 -13.28 4.46
CA GLU A 408 19.93 -13.09 3.48
C GLU A 408 19.01 -14.32 3.46
N LEU A 409 18.70 -14.87 4.63
CA LEU A 409 17.91 -16.09 4.70
C LEU A 409 16.45 -15.85 4.23
N PRO A 410 15.97 -16.50 3.15
CA PRO A 410 14.57 -16.43 2.72
C PRO A 410 13.62 -16.93 3.81
N PRO A 411 12.34 -16.50 3.79
CA PRO A 411 11.31 -17.13 4.62
C PRO A 411 11.14 -18.61 4.24
N HIS A 412 10.92 -19.48 5.23
CA HIS A 412 10.59 -20.88 4.97
C HIS A 412 9.12 -21.03 4.57
N HIS A 413 8.74 -22.21 4.06
CA HIS A 413 7.40 -22.46 3.52
C HIS A 413 6.25 -22.10 4.46
N GLN A 414 6.27 -22.53 5.74
CA GLN A 414 5.23 -22.15 6.71
C GLN A 414 5.12 -20.62 6.91
N TYR A 415 6.22 -19.86 6.83
CA TYR A 415 6.19 -18.41 6.95
C TYR A 415 5.44 -17.79 5.76
N ILE A 416 5.75 -18.24 4.54
CA ILE A 416 5.09 -17.80 3.31
C ILE A 416 3.60 -18.19 3.34
N ALA A 417 3.32 -19.45 3.67
CA ALA A 417 1.98 -20.01 3.76
C ALA A 417 1.10 -19.25 4.74
N PHE A 418 1.64 -18.83 5.88
CA PHE A 418 0.91 -18.04 6.88
C PHE A 418 0.36 -16.72 6.31
N TYR A 419 1.18 -15.91 5.66
CA TYR A 419 0.72 -14.62 5.10
C TYR A 419 -0.16 -14.80 3.86
N LEU A 420 0.14 -15.80 3.02
CA LEU A 420 -0.72 -16.14 1.89
C LEU A 420 -2.09 -16.64 2.35
N TRP A 421 -2.15 -17.42 3.43
CA TRP A 421 -3.41 -17.87 4.04
C TRP A 421 -4.20 -16.70 4.62
N LEU A 422 -3.54 -15.76 5.31
CA LEU A 422 -4.19 -14.54 5.83
C LEU A 422 -4.85 -13.73 4.71
N LYS A 423 -4.20 -13.67 3.54
CA LYS A 423 -4.69 -12.98 2.35
C LYS A 423 -5.81 -13.74 1.63
N LYS A 424 -5.54 -14.99 1.24
CA LYS A 424 -6.35 -15.74 0.28
C LYS A 424 -7.54 -16.46 0.92
N GLU A 425 -7.40 -16.97 2.14
CA GLU A 425 -8.44 -17.79 2.77
C GLU A 425 -9.09 -17.09 3.97
N TYR A 426 -8.29 -16.57 4.91
CA TYR A 426 -8.85 -15.80 6.03
C TYR A 426 -9.50 -14.51 5.53
N GLY A 427 -8.85 -13.84 4.58
CA GLY A 427 -9.28 -12.56 4.02
C GLY A 427 -9.21 -11.44 5.04
N ALA A 428 -8.04 -11.25 5.66
CA ALA A 428 -7.82 -10.16 6.62
C ALA A 428 -8.10 -8.80 5.95
N ASP A 429 -8.86 -7.95 6.61
CA ASP A 429 -9.01 -6.54 6.21
C ASP A 429 -7.89 -5.66 6.79
N ALA A 430 -7.31 -6.09 7.91
CA ALA A 430 -6.18 -5.42 8.54
C ALA A 430 -5.29 -6.41 9.29
N ILE A 431 -3.98 -6.13 9.28
CA ILE A 431 -3.00 -6.81 10.12
C ILE A 431 -2.45 -5.85 11.16
N VAL A 432 -2.33 -6.32 12.40
CA VAL A 432 -1.69 -5.60 13.50
C VAL A 432 -0.55 -6.44 14.04
N HIS A 433 0.70 -6.00 13.83
CA HIS A 433 1.86 -6.63 14.48
C HIS A 433 1.98 -6.10 15.90
N PHE A 434 1.64 -6.91 16.89
CA PHE A 434 1.56 -6.53 18.29
C PHE A 434 2.91 -6.71 19.00
N GLY A 435 3.61 -5.60 19.24
CA GLY A 435 4.93 -5.56 19.86
C GLY A 435 5.84 -4.51 19.21
N THR A 436 7.08 -4.39 19.68
CA THR A 436 8.02 -3.36 19.19
C THR A 436 8.52 -3.61 17.77
N HIS A 437 8.66 -4.87 17.36
CA HIS A 437 9.12 -5.30 16.03
C HIS A 437 8.51 -6.66 15.69
N GLY A 438 8.27 -6.91 14.40
CA GLY A 438 8.11 -8.24 13.83
C GLY A 438 9.43 -8.73 13.23
N THR A 439 9.38 -9.85 12.50
CA THR A 439 10.48 -10.29 11.62
C THR A 439 10.20 -10.10 10.13
N GLN A 440 8.98 -9.66 9.78
CA GLN A 440 8.56 -9.53 8.38
C GLN A 440 9.25 -8.33 7.72
N GLU A 441 9.39 -7.24 8.45
CA GLU A 441 10.08 -6.03 8.01
C GLU A 441 11.60 -6.21 7.87
N TRP A 442 12.14 -7.34 8.34
CA TRP A 442 13.57 -7.70 8.27
C TRP A 442 13.84 -8.87 7.31
N LEU A 443 12.85 -9.26 6.50
CA LEU A 443 13.09 -10.21 5.41
C LEU A 443 13.97 -9.56 4.32
N PRO A 444 14.71 -10.36 3.54
CA PRO A 444 15.60 -9.82 2.51
C PRO A 444 14.83 -8.96 1.49
N GLY A 445 15.34 -7.76 1.25
CA GLY A 445 14.77 -6.80 0.32
C GLY A 445 15.40 -5.41 0.45
N LYS A 446 14.88 -4.45 -0.31
CA LYS A 446 15.38 -3.07 -0.32
C LYS A 446 15.18 -2.38 1.04
N GLU A 447 16.17 -1.57 1.46
CA GLU A 447 16.11 -0.79 2.72
C GLU A 447 14.93 0.21 2.77
N THR A 448 14.54 0.76 1.63
CA THR A 448 13.44 1.73 1.50
C THR A 448 12.79 1.57 0.12
N ALA A 449 11.54 2.01 -0.02
CA ALA A 449 10.81 1.97 -1.29
C ALA A 449 10.87 0.58 -1.93
N LEU A 450 10.24 -0.39 -1.25
CA LEU A 450 10.24 -1.79 -1.63
C LEU A 450 9.73 -2.00 -3.06
N SER A 451 10.22 -3.04 -3.72
CA SER A 451 9.73 -3.56 -4.98
C SER A 451 8.64 -4.60 -4.77
N ALA A 452 7.53 -4.46 -5.49
CA ALA A 452 6.48 -5.48 -5.49
C ALA A 452 6.86 -6.79 -6.19
N GLU A 453 8.02 -6.89 -6.84
CA GLU A 453 8.45 -8.14 -7.49
C GLU A 453 9.71 -8.74 -6.85
N GLU A 454 10.56 -7.92 -6.23
CA GLU A 454 11.89 -8.36 -5.76
C GLU A 454 12.00 -8.52 -4.24
N ASP A 455 11.08 -7.96 -3.45
CA ASP A 455 11.26 -7.85 -1.99
C ASP A 455 10.31 -8.74 -1.19
N TRP A 456 10.89 -9.65 -0.38
CA TRP A 456 10.13 -10.57 0.46
C TRP A 456 9.14 -9.92 1.43
N PRO A 457 9.44 -8.76 2.05
CA PRO A 457 8.44 -8.05 2.84
C PRO A 457 7.15 -7.80 2.06
N ARG A 458 7.21 -7.53 0.75
CA ARG A 458 5.99 -7.38 -0.05
C ARG A 458 5.30 -8.74 -0.30
N ASP A 459 6.02 -9.80 -0.64
CA ASP A 459 5.38 -11.09 -0.96
C ASP A 459 4.75 -11.76 0.27
N THR A 460 5.22 -11.37 1.44
CA THR A 460 4.63 -11.72 2.74
C THR A 460 3.74 -10.60 3.31
N ASP A 461 3.46 -9.55 2.54
CA ASP A 461 2.39 -8.60 2.84
C ASP A 461 1.07 -9.21 2.36
N PRO A 462 0.07 -9.39 3.24
CA PRO A 462 -1.25 -9.87 2.83
C PRO A 462 -1.96 -8.95 1.80
N GLY A 463 -1.45 -7.76 1.51
CA GLY A 463 -2.13 -6.75 0.70
C GLY A 463 -3.17 -5.93 1.47
N SER A 464 -3.43 -6.30 2.72
CA SER A 464 -4.28 -5.60 3.67
C SER A 464 -3.51 -4.51 4.43
N PRO A 465 -4.15 -3.38 4.77
CA PRO A 465 -3.62 -2.37 5.68
C PRO A 465 -2.88 -2.97 6.89
N CYS A 466 -1.66 -2.51 7.14
CA CYS A 466 -0.82 -3.00 8.22
C CYS A 466 -0.60 -1.89 9.26
N GLY A 467 -0.74 -2.23 10.54
CA GLY A 467 -0.46 -1.35 11.67
C GLY A 467 0.52 -2.00 12.66
N ILE A 468 1.37 -1.18 13.28
CA ILE A 468 2.25 -1.58 14.38
C ILE A 468 1.91 -0.68 15.56
N PRO A 469 1.44 -1.18 16.71
CA PRO A 469 1.34 -0.41 17.93
C PRO A 469 2.77 -0.07 18.39
N LEU A 470 3.21 1.15 18.11
CA LEU A 470 4.49 1.65 18.60
C LEU A 470 4.36 2.10 20.06
N HIS A 471 5.37 1.76 20.86
CA HIS A 471 5.46 2.19 22.25
C HIS A 471 5.67 3.72 22.28
N HIS A 472 4.72 4.46 22.83
CA HIS A 472 5.04 5.74 23.45
C HIS A 472 5.38 5.46 24.91
N GLY A 473 6.65 5.69 25.26
CA GLY A 473 7.15 5.58 26.63
C GLY A 473 6.70 6.72 27.52
#